data_AF-A0A1S6HH59-F1
#
_entry.id   AF-A0A1S6HH59-F1
#
_cell.length_a   1.000
_cell.length_b   1.000
_cell.length_c   1.000
_cell.angle_alpha   90.00
_cell.angle_beta   90.00
_cell.angle_gamma   90.00
#
_symmetry.space_group_name_H-M   'P 1'
#
loop_
_entity.id
_entity.type
_entity.pdbx_description
1 polymer ?
#
loop_
_entity_poly.entity_id
_entity_poly.type
_entity_poly.pdbx_seq_one_letter_code
_entity_poly.pdbx_strand_id
1 'polypeptide(L)' 'MKQKLSITIDEEKVKKIEKILEEGKFRNKSHILEYSLNMFLKGVEQ' A
#
# COMPACT_ATOMS: atom_id res chain seq x y z
N MET A 1 -6.88 -15.95 -4.34
CA MET A 1 -7.61 -15.63 -3.08
C MET A 1 -6.77 -14.64 -2.30
N LYS A 2 -7.36 -13.60 -1.69
CA LYS A 2 -6.60 -12.62 -0.90
C LYS A 2 -6.63 -12.99 0.59
N GLN A 3 -5.51 -12.78 1.28
CA GLN A 3 -5.39 -12.95 2.74
C GLN A 3 -5.44 -11.58 3.43
N LYS A 4 -6.05 -11.50 4.61
CA LYS A 4 -6.08 -10.25 5.39
C LYS A 4 -4.77 -10.10 6.18
N LEU A 5 -4.16 -8.93 6.07
CA LEU A 5 -2.99 -8.55 6.87
C LEU A 5 -3.35 -7.37 7.77
N SER A 6 -2.93 -7.44 9.03
CA SER A 6 -2.98 -6.32 9.97
C SER A 6 -1.55 -5.86 10.24
N ILE A 7 -1.29 -4.57 10.07
CA ILE A 7 0.04 -3.99 10.29
C ILE A 7 -0.08 -2.74 11.16
N THR A 8 0.98 -2.46 11.92
CA THR A 8 1.15 -1.19 12.64
C THR A 8 2.21 -0.38 11.93
N ILE A 9 1.89 0.87 11.58
CA ILE A 9 2.79 1.81 10.91
C ILE A 9 2.61 3.20 11.51
N ASP A 10 3.65 4.03 11.36
CA ASP A 10 3.63 5.41 11.85
C ASP A 10 2.48 6.23 11.22
N GLU A 11 1.89 7.13 12.02
CA GLU A 11 0.79 7.99 11.59
C GLU A 11 1.15 8.83 10.36
N GLU A 12 2.40 9.31 10.28
CA GLU A 12 2.89 10.06 9.12
C GLU A 12 2.80 9.25 7.81
N LYS A 13 3.03 7.93 7.88
CA LYS A 13 2.89 7.04 6.72
C LYS A 13 1.43 6.84 6.36
N VAL A 14 0.54 6.72 7.36
CA VAL A 14 -0.92 6.64 7.12
C VAL A 14 -1.41 7.89 6.40
N LYS A 15 -0.99 9.09 6.82
CA LYS A 15 -1.35 10.36 6.17
C LYS A 15 -0.88 10.43 4.72
N LYS A 16 0.31 9.92 4.42
CA LYS A 16 0.80 9.83 3.02
C LYS A 16 -0.06 8.89 2.18
N ILE A 17 -0.46 7.74 2.73
CA ILE A 17 -1.35 6.79 2.04
C ILE A 17 -2.71 7.42 1.76
N GLU A 18 -3.26 8.20 2.70
CA GLU A 18 -4.53 8.91 2.50
C GLU A 18 -4.45 9.94 1.38
N LYS A 19 -3.41 10.77 1.35
CA LYS A 19 -3.19 11.73 0.25
C LYS A 19 -3.12 11.06 -1.12
N ILE A 20 -2.43 9.92 -1.22
CA ILE A 20 -2.34 9.14 -2.47
C ILE A 20 -3.71 8.58 -2.87
N LEU A 21 -4.54 8.21 -1.90
CA LEU A 21 -5.89 7.72 -2.15
C LEU A 21 -6.78 8.84 -2.71
N GLU A 22 -6.62 10.07 -2.22
CA GLU A 22 -7.36 11.25 -2.70
C GLU A 22 -7.05 11.60 -4.18
N GLU A 23 -5.89 11.21 -4.70
CA GLU A 23 -5.55 11.39 -6.14
C GLU A 23 -6.40 10.52 -7.09
N GLY A 24 -7.27 9.64 -6.57
CA GLY A 24 -8.23 8.85 -7.36
C GLY A 24 -7.62 7.68 -8.14
N LYS A 25 -6.30 7.45 -8.04
CA LYS A 25 -5.59 6.36 -8.74
C LYS A 25 -5.82 4.98 -8.11
N PHE A 26 -6.27 4.92 -6.85
CA PHE A 26 -6.45 3.67 -6.12
C PHE A 26 -7.85 3.56 -5.51
N ARG A 27 -8.33 2.33 -5.36
CA ARG A 27 -9.69 2.04 -4.86
C ARG A 27 -9.81 2.13 -3.33
N ASN A 28 -8.73 1.80 -2.61
CA ASN A 28 -8.65 1.80 -1.15
C ASN A 28 -7.19 1.65 -0.68
N LYS A 29 -6.96 1.77 0.63
CA LYS A 29 -5.64 1.61 1.27
C LYS A 29 -5.00 0.24 0.98
N SER A 30 -5.78 -0.84 0.97
CA SER A 30 -5.25 -2.19 0.68
C SER A 30 -4.72 -2.31 -0.76
N HIS A 31 -5.37 -1.67 -1.74
CA HIS A 31 -4.90 -1.65 -3.12
C HIS A 31 -3.56 -0.91 -3.25
N ILE A 32 -3.37 0.19 -2.52
CA ILE A 32 -2.10 0.94 -2.47
C ILE A 32 -0.98 0.06 -1.91
N LEU A 33 -1.24 -0.62 -0.78
CA LEU A 33 -0.25 -1.49 -0.13
C LEU A 33 0.09 -2.70 -1.00
N GLU A 34 -0.90 -3.33 -1.64
CA GLU A 34 -0.69 -4.45 -2.56
C GLU A 34 0.17 -4.04 -3.77
N TYR A 35 -0.14 -2.89 -4.40
CA TYR A 35 0.66 -2.37 -5.50
C TYR A 35 2.11 -2.10 -5.08
N SER A 36 2.29 -1.39 -3.96
CA SER A 36 3.61 -1.04 -3.44
C SER A 36 4.42 -2.29 -3.07
N LEU A 37 3.78 -3.28 -2.43
CA LEU A 37 4.41 -4.54 -2.06
C LEU A 37 4.84 -5.34 -3.29
N ASN A 38 4.00 -5.42 -4.33
CA ASN A 38 4.35 -6.07 -5.59
C ASN A 38 5.54 -5.39 -6.27
N MET A 39 5.57 -4.06 -6.29
CA MET A 39 6.70 -3.30 -6.86
C MET A 39 7.99 -3.53 -6.07
N PHE A 40 7.90 -3.54 -4.73
CA PHE A 40 9.03 -3.81 -3.86
C PHE A 40 9.58 -5.23 -4.08
N LEU A 41 8.71 -6.25 -4.09
CA LEU A 41 9.12 -7.65 -4.25
C LEU A 41 9.75 -7.93 -5.62
N LYS A 42 9.23 -7.33 -6.70
CA LYS A 42 9.85 -7.41 -8.04
C LYS A 42 11.28 -6.88 -8.08
N GLY A 43 11.60 -5.90 -7.22
CA GLY A 43 12.96 -5.37 -7.09
C GLY A 43 13.88 -6.20 -6.19
N VAL A 44 13.35 -7.18 -5.46
CA VAL A 44 14.12 -8.07 -4.56
C VAL A 44 14.53 -9.37 -5.27
N GLU A 45 13.91 -9.71 -6.40
CA GLU A 45 14.23 -10.90 -7.21
C GLU A 45 15.43 -10.72 -8.17
N GLN A 46 16.32 -9.75 -7.95
CA GLN A 46 17.54 -9.52 -8.75
C GLN A 46 18.83 -9.76 -7.96
#